data_AF-A0A921CJR4-F1
#
_entry.id   AF-A0A921CJR4-F1
#
_cell.length_a   1.000
_cell.length_b   1.000
_cell.length_c   1.000
_cell.angle_alpha   90.00
_cell.angle_beta   90.00
_cell.angle_gamma   90.00
#
_symmetry.space_group_name_H-M   'P 1'
#
loop_
_entity.id
_entity.type
_entity.pdbx_description
1 polymer ?
#
loop_
_entity_poly.entity_id
_entity_poly.type
_entity_poly.pdbx_seq_one_letter_code
_entity_poly.pdbx_strand_id
1 'polypeptide(L)' 'TYAEVAPGEVLALVGSEGHLEIAVREGSAARRLGLRSGDRVVLRLR' A
#
# COMPACT_ATOMS: atom_id res chain seq x y z
N THR A 1 -1.81 -4.43 -9.96
CA THR A 1 -0.97 -5.41 -9.21
C THR A 1 0.35 -4.77 -8.83
N TYR A 2 1.20 -5.43 -8.04
CA TYR A 2 2.54 -4.92 -7.69
C TYR A 2 3.39 -4.48 -8.89
N ALA A 3 3.16 -5.02 -10.09
CA ALA A 3 3.90 -4.68 -11.30
C ALA A 3 3.58 -3.30 -11.89
N GLU A 4 2.55 -2.59 -11.39
CA GLU A 4 2.13 -1.27 -11.89
C GLU A 4 3.08 -0.13 -11.52
N VAL A 5 4.00 -0.36 -10.57
CA VAL A 5 4.98 0.63 -10.11
C VAL A 5 6.39 0.06 -10.13
N ALA A 6 7.41 0.92 -10.11
CA ALA A 6 8.80 0.50 -10.03
C ALA A 6 9.16 -0.05 -8.64
N PRO A 7 10.22 -0.86 -8.48
CA PRO A 7 10.71 -1.27 -7.16
C PRO A 7 10.97 -0.07 -6.25
N GLY A 8 10.52 -0.14 -5.00
CA GLY A 8 10.64 0.95 -4.02
C GLY A 8 9.53 2.01 -4.05
N GLU A 9 8.69 2.02 -5.09
CA GLU A 9 7.54 2.93 -5.19
C GLU A 9 6.35 2.47 -4.34
N VAL A 10 5.56 3.44 -3.89
CA VAL A 10 4.34 3.23 -3.09
C VAL A 10 3.17 2.96 -4.02
N LEU A 11 2.31 2.02 -3.65
CA LEU A 11 1.04 1.76 -4.34
C LEU A 11 -0.08 1.38 -3.36
N ALA A 12 -1.30 1.53 -3.83
CA ALA A 12 -2.48 0.94 -3.22
C ALA A 12 -3.11 -0.05 -4.19
N LEU A 13 -3.48 -1.24 -3.72
CA LEU A 13 -4.06 -2.32 -4.54
C LEU A 13 -5.05 -3.15 -3.74
N VAL A 14 -5.87 -3.96 -4.42
CA VAL A 14 -6.71 -4.97 -3.75
C VAL A 14 -5.96 -6.29 -3.74
N GLY A 15 -5.70 -6.82 -2.53
CA GLY A 15 -5.03 -8.09 -2.29
C GLY A 15 -5.90 -9.31 -2.60
N SER A 16 -5.30 -10.50 -2.53
CA SER A 16 -6.02 -11.77 -2.75
C SER A 16 -7.12 -12.03 -1.74
N GLU A 17 -7.05 -11.42 -0.56
CA GLU A 17 -8.06 -11.50 0.50
C GLU A 17 -9.19 -10.48 0.30
N GLY A 18 -9.16 -9.69 -0.78
CA GLY A 18 -10.19 -8.69 -1.09
C GLY A 18 -10.08 -7.39 -0.30
N HIS A 19 -9.02 -7.19 0.47
CA HIS A 19 -8.77 -5.96 1.22
C HIS A 19 -7.92 -4.96 0.42
N LEU A 20 -8.11 -3.66 0.70
CA LEU A 20 -7.20 -2.63 0.24
C LEU A 20 -5.87 -2.73 1.00
N GLU A 21 -4.78 -2.83 0.25
CA GLU A 21 -3.42 -2.83 0.76
C GLU A 21 -2.73 -1.49 0.45
N ILE A 22 -1.92 -1.02 1.39
CA ILE A 22 -0.93 0.04 1.16
C ILE A 22 0.43 -0.64 1.16
N ALA A 23 1.11 -0.60 0.01
CA ALA A 23 2.31 -1.39 -0.21
C ALA A 23 3.47 -0.54 -0.76
N VAL A 24 4.67 -1.11 -0.67
CA VAL A 24 5.86 -0.66 -1.40
C VAL A 24 6.36 -1.85 -2.20
N ARG A 25 6.52 -1.70 -3.51
CA ARG A 25 7.01 -2.82 -4.33
C ARG A 25 8.40 -3.22 -3.85
N GLU A 26 8.59 -4.52 -3.57
CA GLU A 26 9.85 -5.08 -3.07
C GLU A 26 10.35 -4.40 -1.78
N GLY A 27 9.41 -3.95 -0.93
CA GLY A 27 9.73 -3.24 0.31
C GLY A 27 8.64 -3.34 1.39
N SER A 28 8.77 -2.51 2.43
CA SER A 28 7.83 -2.46 3.55
C SER A 28 7.18 -1.08 3.62
N ALA A 29 5.87 -1.01 3.41
CA ALA A 29 5.09 0.23 3.56
C ALA A 29 5.11 0.72 5.02
N ALA A 30 4.99 -0.18 6.01
CA ALA A 30 5.10 0.16 7.42
C ALA A 30 6.40 0.91 7.75
N ARG A 31 7.54 0.42 7.24
CA ARG A 31 8.83 1.11 7.42
C ARG A 31 8.93 2.41 6.62
N ARG A 32 8.51 2.39 5.35
CA ARG A 32 8.68 3.53 4.41
C ARG A 32 7.81 4.73 4.76
N LEU A 33 6.60 4.46 5.26
CA LEU A 33 5.56 5.45 5.55
C LEU A 33 5.31 5.62 7.06
N GLY A 34 5.99 4.85 7.91
CA GLY A 34 5.80 4.89 9.37
C GLY A 34 4.46 4.33 9.85
N LEU A 35 3.78 3.53 9.02
CA LEU A 35 2.44 3.00 9.28
C LEU A 35 2.42 1.89 10.32
N ARG A 36 1.32 1.82 11.06
CA ARG A 36 1.04 0.83 12.11
C ARG A 36 -0.43 0.40 12.05
N SER A 37 -0.73 -0.77 12.57
CA SER A 37 -2.12 -1.20 12.75
C SER A 37 -2.88 -0.19 13.62
N GLY A 38 -4.06 0.22 13.15
CA GLY A 38 -4.89 1.23 13.80
C GLY A 38 -4.74 2.65 13.23
N ASP A 39 -3.74 2.89 12.38
CA ASP A 39 -3.63 4.17 11.68
C ASP A 39 -4.85 4.43 10.79
N ARG A 40 -5.36 5.67 10.81
CA ARG A 40 -6.49 6.07 9.97
C ARG A 40 -6.06 6.16 8.51
N VAL A 41 -6.77 5.46 7.63
CA VAL A 41 -6.65 5.57 6.18
C VAL A 41 -7.86 6.35 5.63
N VAL A 42 -7.61 7.33 4.77
CA VAL A 42 -8.66 8.10 4.09
C VAL A 42 -8.54 7.89 2.58
N LEU A 43 -9.62 7.43 1.97
CA LEU A 43 -9.73 7.29 0.52
C LEU A 43 -10.57 8.43 -0.04
N ARG A 44 -10.14 8.96 -1.19
CA ARG A 44 -10.90 9.94 -1.96
C ARG A 44 -11.04 9.44 -3.38
N LEU A 45 -12.28 9.24 -3.80
CA LEU A 45 -12.61 9.02 -5.20
C LEU A 45 -12.66 10.39 -5.89
N ARG A 46 -12.18 10.43 -7.13
CA ARG A 46 -12.23 11.59 -8.00
C ARG A 46 -13.40 11.44 -8.97
#